data_AF-A0A9E3QMA3-F1
#
_entry.id   AF-A0A9E3QMA3-F1
#
_cell.length_a   1.000
_cell.length_b   1.000
_cell.length_c   1.000
_cell.angle_alpha   90.00
_cell.angle_beta   90.00
_cell.angle_gamma   90.00
#
_symmetry.space_group_name_H-M   'P 1'
#
loop_
_entity.id
_entity.type
_entity.pdbx_description
1 polymer ?
#
loop_
_entity_poly.entity_id
_entity_poly.type
_entity_poly.pdbx_seq_one_letter_code
_entity_poly.pdbx_strand_id
1 'polypeptide(L)'
;MARIRKIPRNPESGRHYYLVDANFLARKHVPLKFVPAGSDRDRAAACRAWWAEIDAQLDAGRARVYTPDICIAEAFKVLANWYYVQKWFTRPVDYQRVRDRLSAEIRTDTKALKTTFRPVRFHDIPMNRDIIVSVDRFFEIFMKHRKHCSVPDLIIAATAKYLREFFDIPKDALHIVTLDRALRDGIAKVPELPAAYDPTLPAHAATKVFTD
;
A
#
# COMPACT_ATOMS: atom_id res chain seq x y z
N MET A 1 12.39 11.17 19.89
CA MET A 1 11.80 10.74 18.60
C MET A 1 11.77 9.23 18.56
N ALA A 2 10.64 8.60 18.19
CA ALA A 2 10.58 7.15 18.10
C ALA A 2 11.52 6.63 16.98
N ARG A 3 12.30 5.59 17.26
CA ARG A 3 13.22 4.99 16.30
C ARG A 3 12.40 4.33 15.19
N ILE A 4 12.57 4.79 13.95
CA ILE A 4 11.89 4.21 12.79
C ILE A 4 12.51 2.86 12.50
N ARG A 5 11.64 1.86 12.38
CA ARG A 5 12.03 0.49 12.04
C ARG A 5 12.66 0.46 10.64
N LYS A 6 13.75 -0.28 10.50
CA LYS A 6 14.42 -0.51 9.21
C LYS A 6 13.88 -1.77 8.54
N ILE A 7 13.95 -1.80 7.22
CA ILE A 7 13.58 -2.94 6.39
C ILE A 7 14.86 -3.37 5.64
N PRO A 8 15.44 -4.53 5.94
CA PRO A 8 16.59 -5.01 5.19
C PRO A 8 16.18 -5.29 3.74
N ARG A 9 17.02 -4.94 2.76
CA ARG A 9 16.80 -5.30 1.35
C ARG A 9 16.89 -6.81 1.16
N ASN A 10 17.67 -7.46 2.01
CA ASN A 10 17.94 -8.89 2.01
C ASN A 10 17.50 -9.47 3.37
N PRO A 11 16.23 -9.92 3.52
CA PRO A 11 15.84 -10.59 4.75
C PRO A 11 16.64 -11.88 4.93
N GLU A 12 17.20 -12.09 6.12
CA GLU A 12 17.94 -13.30 6.49
C GLU A 12 17.08 -14.57 6.39
N SER A 13 15.77 -14.42 6.64
CA SER A 13 14.79 -15.49 6.49
C SER A 13 13.45 -14.95 5.99
N GLY A 14 12.74 -15.78 5.21
CA GLY A 14 11.39 -15.46 4.74
C GLY A 14 11.34 -14.37 3.68
N ARG A 15 10.28 -13.56 3.74
CA ARG A 15 9.98 -12.47 2.78
C ARG A 15 9.46 -11.25 3.54
N HIS A 16 9.58 -10.09 2.92
CA HIS A 16 8.83 -8.90 3.32
C HIS A 16 7.43 -8.90 2.73
N TYR A 17 6.47 -8.42 3.51
CA TYR A 17 5.09 -8.32 3.11
C TYR A 17 4.67 -6.87 3.23
N TYR A 18 4.14 -6.31 2.14
CA TYR A 18 3.71 -4.91 2.09
C TYR A 18 2.19 -4.86 1.97
N LEU A 19 1.51 -4.26 2.94
CA LEU A 19 0.09 -3.95 2.83
C LEU A 19 -0.05 -2.48 2.40
N VAL A 20 -0.50 -2.25 1.17
CA VAL A 20 -0.52 -0.90 0.58
C VAL A 20 -1.92 -0.31 0.54
N ASP A 21 -2.01 1.00 0.75
CA ASP A 21 -3.25 1.76 0.56
C ASP A 21 -3.49 2.13 -0.92
N ALA A 22 -4.69 2.65 -1.19
CA ALA A 22 -5.12 3.06 -2.51
C ALA A 22 -4.29 4.21 -3.12
N ASN A 23 -3.90 5.20 -2.30
CA ASN A 23 -3.18 6.39 -2.76
C ASN A 23 -1.75 6.04 -3.18
N PHE A 24 -1.06 5.24 -2.37
CA PHE A 24 0.28 4.74 -2.65
C PHE A 24 0.28 3.85 -3.90
N LEU A 25 -0.70 2.97 -4.02
CA LEU A 25 -0.90 2.12 -5.21
C LEU A 25 -1.11 2.96 -6.47
N ALA A 26 -2.06 3.91 -6.45
CA ALA A 26 -2.34 4.76 -7.60
C ALA A 26 -1.10 5.55 -8.07
N ARG A 27 -0.28 6.03 -7.13
CA ARG A 27 0.96 6.78 -7.45
C ARG A 27 2.02 5.95 -8.17
N LYS A 28 2.01 4.60 -8.07
CA LYS A 28 2.91 3.74 -8.84
C LYS A 28 2.78 3.97 -10.35
N HIS A 29 1.55 4.18 -10.82
CA HIS A 29 1.22 4.10 -12.24
C HIS A 29 1.18 5.46 -12.95
N VAL A 30 1.25 6.58 -12.22
CA VAL A 30 1.20 7.94 -12.79
C VAL A 30 2.61 8.47 -13.06
N PRO A 31 2.97 8.74 -14.33
CA PRO A 31 4.21 9.45 -14.66
C PRO A 31 4.29 10.84 -14.02
N LEU A 32 5.44 11.20 -13.47
CA LEU A 32 5.67 12.49 -12.78
C LEU A 32 5.38 13.71 -13.65
N LYS A 33 5.50 13.58 -14.98
CA LYS A 33 5.17 14.66 -15.94
C LYS A 33 3.70 15.08 -15.91
N PHE A 34 2.80 14.20 -15.47
CA PHE A 34 1.37 14.51 -15.32
C PHE A 34 1.03 15.03 -13.91
N VAL A 35 1.96 14.91 -12.96
CA VAL A 35 1.73 15.38 -11.59
C VAL A 35 2.06 16.88 -11.53
N PRO A 36 1.15 17.73 -11.03
CA PRO A 36 1.40 19.16 -10.84
C PRO A 36 2.69 19.40 -10.05
N ALA A 37 3.44 20.44 -10.41
CA ALA A 37 4.67 20.80 -9.69
C ALA A 37 4.38 21.16 -8.22
N GLY A 38 5.40 21.05 -7.38
CA GLY A 38 5.30 21.29 -5.94
C GLY A 38 5.01 20.00 -5.16
N SER A 39 4.24 20.14 -4.07
CA SER A 39 4.09 19.10 -3.05
C SER A 39 3.57 17.77 -3.61
N ASP A 40 2.66 17.77 -4.57
CA ASP A 40 2.15 16.53 -5.16
C ASP A 40 3.19 15.77 -5.98
N ARG A 41 4.07 16.49 -6.69
CA ARG A 41 5.17 15.89 -7.44
C ARG A 41 6.22 15.33 -6.50
N ASP A 42 6.52 16.01 -5.40
CA ASP A 42 7.45 15.54 -4.38
C ASP A 42 6.92 14.27 -3.69
N ARG A 43 5.63 14.29 -3.33
CA ARG A 43 4.95 13.10 -2.78
C ARG A 43 4.95 11.94 -3.77
N ALA A 44 4.69 12.19 -5.05
CA ALA A 44 4.75 11.18 -6.10
C ALA A 44 6.17 10.61 -6.25
N ALA A 45 7.19 11.46 -6.27
CA ALA A 45 8.59 11.05 -6.38
C ALA A 45 9.00 10.17 -5.19
N ALA A 46 8.63 10.56 -3.97
CA ALA A 46 8.90 9.79 -2.76
C ALA A 46 8.21 8.41 -2.78
N CYS A 47 6.96 8.35 -3.25
CA CYS A 47 6.26 7.07 -3.43
C CYS A 47 6.94 6.19 -4.48
N ARG A 48 7.42 6.78 -5.59
CA ARG A 48 8.13 6.02 -6.63
C ARG A 48 9.48 5.49 -6.16
N ALA A 49 10.19 6.22 -5.30
CA ALA A 49 11.42 5.71 -4.67
C ALA A 49 11.14 4.48 -3.80
N TRP A 50 10.05 4.51 -3.02
CA TRP A 50 9.59 3.33 -2.27
C TRP A 50 9.19 2.17 -3.19
N TRP A 51 8.43 2.44 -4.26
CA TRP A 51 8.06 1.40 -5.22
C TRP A 51 9.27 0.78 -5.91
N ALA A 52 10.33 1.55 -6.19
CA ALA A 52 11.57 0.99 -6.75
C ALA A 52 12.22 -0.04 -5.82
N GLU A 53 12.25 0.21 -4.52
CA GLU A 53 12.76 -0.75 -3.52
C GLU A 53 11.84 -1.99 -3.41
N ILE A 54 10.52 -1.79 -3.38
CA ILE A 54 9.55 -2.90 -3.33
C ILE A 54 9.64 -3.75 -4.60
N ASP A 55 9.69 -3.13 -5.79
CA ASP A 55 9.79 -3.84 -7.06
C ASP A 55 11.10 -4.64 -7.16
N ALA A 56 12.23 -4.07 -6.73
CA ALA A 56 13.49 -4.80 -6.66
C ALA A 56 13.42 -6.05 -5.75
N GLN A 57 12.73 -5.95 -4.61
CA GLN A 57 12.53 -7.10 -3.72
C GLN A 57 11.53 -8.13 -4.29
N LEU A 58 10.49 -7.67 -5.01
CA LEU A 58 9.55 -8.55 -5.70
C LEU A 58 10.26 -9.35 -6.79
N ASP A 59 11.08 -8.68 -7.61
CA ASP A 59 11.84 -9.30 -8.70
C ASP A 59 12.88 -10.31 -8.15
N ALA A 60 13.45 -10.03 -6.98
CA ALA A 60 14.32 -10.96 -6.26
C ALA A 60 13.57 -12.10 -5.52
N GLY A 61 12.23 -12.15 -5.58
CA GLY A 61 11.42 -13.14 -4.87
C GLY A 61 11.41 -13.00 -3.35
N ARG A 62 11.83 -11.85 -2.83
CA ARG A 62 11.99 -11.53 -1.40
C ARG A 62 10.84 -10.74 -0.81
N ALA A 63 9.86 -10.34 -1.63
CA ALA A 63 8.69 -9.62 -1.17
C ALA A 63 7.38 -10.21 -1.70
N ARG A 64 6.27 -9.79 -1.08
CA ARG A 64 4.90 -9.85 -1.62
C ARG A 64 4.16 -8.58 -1.29
N VAL A 65 3.28 -8.14 -2.18
CA VAL A 65 2.38 -7.00 -1.92
C VAL A 65 0.96 -7.50 -1.74
N TYR A 66 0.30 -7.04 -0.69
CA TYR A 66 -1.11 -7.24 -0.38
C TYR A 66 -1.88 -5.93 -0.52
N THR A 67 -3.11 -6.01 -1.00
CA THR A 67 -4.04 -4.87 -1.06
C THR A 67 -5.47 -5.36 -0.85
N PRO A 68 -6.26 -4.77 0.05
CA PRO A 68 -7.67 -5.10 0.13
C PRO A 68 -8.38 -4.79 -1.20
N ASP A 69 -9.32 -5.63 -1.62
CA ASP A 69 -10.12 -5.44 -2.83
C ASP A 69 -10.78 -4.03 -2.91
N ILE A 70 -11.28 -3.52 -1.80
CA ILE A 70 -11.84 -2.16 -1.71
C ILE A 70 -10.79 -1.08 -2.02
N CYS A 71 -9.54 -1.27 -1.58
CA CYS A 71 -8.46 -0.32 -1.86
C CYS A 71 -8.05 -0.33 -3.34
N ILE A 72 -8.23 -1.45 -4.04
CA ILE A 72 -8.08 -1.51 -5.50
C ILE A 72 -9.13 -0.64 -6.18
N ALA A 73 -10.41 -0.79 -5.80
CA ALA A 73 -11.48 0.04 -6.32
C ALA A 73 -11.24 1.53 -6.03
N GLU A 74 -10.75 1.84 -4.83
CA GLU A 74 -10.37 3.20 -4.46
C GLU A 74 -9.18 3.73 -5.25
N ALA A 75 -8.19 2.91 -5.61
CA ALA A 75 -7.08 3.35 -6.44
C ALA A 75 -7.58 3.80 -7.82
N PHE A 76 -8.53 3.08 -8.43
CA PHE A 76 -9.20 3.53 -9.66
C PHE A 76 -9.98 4.83 -9.47
N LYS A 77 -10.70 4.97 -8.35
CA LYS A 77 -11.40 6.22 -7.99
C LYS A 77 -10.41 7.40 -7.84
N VAL A 78 -9.24 7.17 -7.25
CA VAL A 78 -8.18 8.19 -7.11
C VAL A 78 -7.68 8.62 -8.48
N LEU A 79 -7.39 7.69 -9.40
CA LEU A 79 -7.02 8.02 -10.77
C LEU A 79 -8.10 8.84 -11.49
N ALA A 80 -9.36 8.44 -11.33
CA ALA A 80 -10.50 9.15 -11.90
C ALA A 80 -10.63 10.57 -11.31
N ASN A 81 -10.42 10.75 -10.00
CA ASN A 81 -10.41 12.05 -9.36
C ASN A 81 -9.29 12.94 -9.91
N TRP A 82 -8.07 12.41 -10.04
CA TRP A 82 -6.95 13.15 -10.64
C TRP A 82 -7.24 13.61 -12.07
N TYR A 83 -7.99 12.83 -12.84
CA TYR A 83 -8.39 13.21 -14.19
C TYR A 83 -9.58 14.19 -14.21
N TYR A 84 -10.74 13.79 -13.68
CA TYR A 84 -11.99 14.54 -13.85
C TYR A 84 -12.07 15.78 -12.95
N VAL A 85 -11.50 15.73 -11.75
CA VAL A 85 -11.58 16.81 -10.76
C VAL A 85 -10.30 17.65 -10.79
N GLN A 86 -9.13 17.02 -10.62
CA GLN A 86 -7.86 17.74 -10.46
C GLN A 86 -7.14 18.06 -11.77
N LYS A 87 -7.64 17.55 -12.90
CA LYS A 87 -7.12 17.83 -14.25
C LYS A 87 -5.61 17.54 -14.43
N TRP A 88 -5.07 16.52 -13.76
CA TRP A 88 -3.66 16.09 -13.91
C TRP A 88 -3.34 15.61 -15.33
N PHE A 89 -4.34 15.07 -16.04
CA PHE A 89 -4.20 14.61 -17.42
C PHE A 89 -4.94 15.55 -18.36
N THR A 90 -4.23 16.07 -19.36
CA THR A 90 -4.83 16.93 -20.40
C THR A 90 -5.65 16.12 -21.40
N ARG A 91 -5.22 14.90 -21.71
CA ARG A 91 -5.85 14.06 -22.75
C ARG A 91 -6.48 12.80 -22.15
N PRO A 92 -7.68 12.40 -22.59
CA PRO A 92 -8.32 11.16 -22.15
C PRO A 92 -7.45 9.92 -22.34
N VAL A 93 -6.66 9.86 -23.43
CA VAL A 93 -5.78 8.73 -23.73
C VAL A 93 -4.66 8.54 -22.70
N ASP A 94 -4.17 9.62 -22.08
CA ASP A 94 -3.11 9.53 -21.08
C ASP A 94 -3.65 8.96 -19.76
N TYR A 95 -4.86 9.39 -19.36
CA TYR A 95 -5.60 8.78 -18.24
C TYR A 95 -5.90 7.30 -18.52
N GLN A 96 -6.41 6.98 -19.71
CA GLN A 96 -6.71 5.60 -20.10
C GLN A 96 -5.49 4.69 -20.00
N ARG A 97 -4.32 5.15 -20.47
CA ARG A 97 -3.05 4.40 -20.37
C ARG A 97 -2.64 4.13 -18.93
N VAL A 98 -2.81 5.09 -18.02
CA VAL A 98 -2.50 4.89 -16.59
C VAL A 98 -3.47 3.90 -15.96
N ARG A 99 -4.77 4.02 -16.26
CA ARG A 99 -5.80 3.10 -15.80
C ARG A 99 -5.52 1.66 -16.25
N ASP A 100 -5.13 1.50 -17.52
CA ASP A 100 -4.85 0.19 -18.10
C ASP A 100 -3.59 -0.44 -17.50
N ARG A 101 -2.58 0.36 -17.13
CA ARG A 101 -1.40 -0.12 -16.39
C ARG A 101 -1.75 -0.63 -14.99
N LEU A 102 -2.54 0.12 -14.22
CA LEU A 102 -3.02 -0.33 -12.92
C LEU A 102 -3.83 -1.62 -13.06
N SER A 103 -4.73 -1.67 -14.06
CA SER A 103 -5.53 -2.87 -14.33
C SER A 103 -4.68 -4.06 -14.76
N ALA A 104 -3.62 -3.86 -15.53
CA ALA A 104 -2.74 -4.94 -15.97
C ALA A 104 -1.91 -5.50 -14.81
N GLU A 105 -1.45 -4.64 -13.90
CA GLU A 105 -0.63 -5.05 -12.74
C GLU A 105 -1.43 -5.93 -11.75
N ILE A 106 -2.71 -5.61 -11.56
CA ILE A 106 -3.59 -6.32 -10.61
C ILE A 106 -4.15 -7.61 -11.22
N ARG A 107 -4.32 -7.66 -12.54
CA ARG A 107 -4.84 -8.85 -13.22
C ARG A 107 -3.74 -9.89 -13.36
N THR A 108 -4.07 -11.13 -13.02
CA THR A 108 -3.26 -12.28 -13.46
C THR A 108 -3.74 -12.71 -14.83
N ASP A 109 -2.82 -12.83 -15.79
CA ASP A 109 -3.18 -13.29 -17.11
C ASP A 109 -3.62 -14.77 -17.10
N THR A 110 -4.48 -15.16 -18.04
CA THR A 110 -5.04 -16.52 -18.10
C THR A 110 -3.95 -17.58 -18.33
N LYS A 111 -2.85 -17.23 -18.98
CA LYS A 111 -1.75 -18.18 -19.25
C LYS A 111 -0.99 -18.48 -17.96
N ALA A 112 -0.71 -17.46 -17.15
CA ALA A 112 -0.10 -17.54 -15.84
C ALA A 112 -0.97 -18.32 -14.85
N LEU A 113 -2.31 -18.15 -14.91
CA LEU A 113 -3.24 -18.96 -14.10
C LEU A 113 -3.17 -20.46 -14.40
N LYS A 114 -2.78 -20.85 -15.62
CA LYS A 114 -2.63 -22.25 -16.02
C LYS A 114 -1.26 -22.85 -15.65
N THR A 115 -0.31 -22.03 -15.17
CA THR A 115 1.01 -22.52 -14.75
C THR A 115 0.96 -23.04 -13.32
N THR A 116 1.68 -24.13 -13.04
CA THR A 116 1.80 -24.71 -11.69
C THR A 116 2.47 -23.73 -10.71
N PHE A 117 3.45 -22.96 -11.19
CA PHE A 117 4.16 -21.95 -10.42
C PHE A 117 3.84 -20.57 -10.96
N ARG A 118 2.94 -19.86 -10.27
CA ARG A 118 2.55 -18.50 -10.61
C ARG A 118 3.33 -17.48 -9.77
N PRO A 119 4.16 -16.62 -10.37
CA PRO A 119 4.71 -15.47 -9.68
C PRO A 119 3.61 -14.40 -9.54
N VAL A 120 2.87 -14.44 -8.44
CA VAL A 120 1.88 -13.40 -8.11
C VAL A 120 2.59 -12.25 -7.41
N ARG A 121 2.61 -11.07 -8.04
CA ARG A 121 3.24 -9.86 -7.49
C ARG A 121 2.33 -9.15 -6.49
N PHE A 122 1.05 -9.03 -6.86
CA PHE A 122 0.00 -8.38 -6.07
C PHE A 122 -1.05 -9.40 -5.67
N HIS A 123 -1.31 -9.47 -4.37
CA HIS A 123 -2.33 -10.32 -3.78
C HIS A 123 -3.47 -9.44 -3.30
N ASP A 124 -4.61 -9.54 -3.95
CA ASP A 124 -5.84 -8.96 -3.43
C ASP A 124 -6.32 -9.77 -2.23
N ILE A 125 -6.73 -9.08 -1.17
CA ILE A 125 -7.37 -9.69 0.00
C ILE A 125 -8.87 -9.42 -0.09
N PRO A 126 -9.70 -10.44 -0.36
CA PRO A 126 -11.13 -10.26 -0.42
C PRO A 126 -11.66 -9.94 0.98
N MET A 127 -12.66 -9.06 1.04
CA MET A 127 -13.38 -8.84 2.29
C MET A 127 -14.01 -10.14 2.80
N ASN A 128 -13.78 -10.44 4.07
CA ASN A 128 -14.37 -11.58 4.76
C ASN A 128 -14.91 -11.17 6.14
N ARG A 129 -15.60 -12.10 6.81
CA ARG A 129 -16.22 -11.86 8.12
C ARG A 129 -15.23 -11.38 9.17
N ASP A 130 -14.03 -11.96 9.23
CA ASP A 130 -13.03 -11.62 10.25
C ASP A 130 -12.49 -10.20 10.08
N ILE A 131 -12.30 -9.78 8.82
CA ILE A 131 -11.95 -8.40 8.48
C ILE A 131 -13.09 -7.46 8.90
N ILE A 132 -14.34 -7.78 8.55
CA ILE A 132 -15.52 -6.95 8.88
C ILE A 132 -15.68 -6.77 10.40
N VAL A 133 -15.60 -7.86 11.16
CA VAL A 133 -15.70 -7.80 12.63
C VAL A 133 -14.54 -6.99 13.23
N SER A 134 -13.33 -7.12 12.67
CA SER A 134 -12.17 -6.36 13.14
C SER A 134 -12.29 -4.86 12.89
N VAL A 135 -13.04 -4.43 11.85
CA VAL A 135 -13.29 -3.00 11.59
C VAL A 135 -13.99 -2.34 12.77
N ASP A 136 -14.98 -2.98 13.39
CA ASP A 136 -15.71 -2.44 14.54
C ASP A 136 -14.76 -2.20 15.74
N ARG A 137 -13.94 -3.20 16.06
CA ARG A 137 -12.92 -3.08 17.11
C ARG A 137 -11.93 -1.93 16.83
N PHE A 138 -11.45 -1.83 15.59
CA PHE A 138 -10.49 -0.77 15.24
C PHE A 138 -11.15 0.61 15.22
N PHE A 139 -12.42 0.71 14.82
CA PHE A 139 -13.18 1.94 14.90
C PHE A 139 -13.22 2.46 16.35
N GLU A 140 -13.57 1.61 17.31
CA GLU A 140 -13.63 1.99 18.73
C GLU A 140 -12.26 2.49 19.24
N ILE A 141 -11.17 1.76 18.95
CA ILE A 141 -9.82 2.14 19.38
C ILE A 141 -9.40 3.47 18.75
N PHE A 142 -9.63 3.65 17.45
CA PHE A 142 -9.24 4.87 16.72
C PHE A 142 -10.03 6.08 17.25
N MET A 143 -11.33 5.92 17.50
CA MET A 143 -12.17 6.96 18.07
C MET A 143 -11.75 7.34 19.50
N LYS A 144 -11.39 6.37 20.36
CA LYS A 144 -10.83 6.63 21.70
C LYS A 144 -9.58 7.51 21.65
N HIS A 145 -8.81 7.41 20.56
CA HIS A 145 -7.61 8.23 20.34
C HIS A 145 -7.83 9.43 19.41
N ARG A 146 -9.09 9.78 19.11
CA ARG A 146 -9.49 10.90 18.24
C ARG A 146 -8.84 10.82 16.84
N LYS A 147 -8.75 9.60 16.30
CA LYS A 147 -8.28 9.32 14.94
C LYS A 147 -9.49 9.03 14.07
N HIS A 148 -9.83 9.99 13.21
CA HIS A 148 -10.93 9.85 12.27
C HIS A 148 -10.42 9.20 10.99
N CYS A 149 -10.85 7.98 10.73
CA CYS A 149 -10.49 7.20 9.56
C CYS A 149 -11.74 6.75 8.84
N SER A 150 -11.63 6.55 7.53
CA SER A 150 -12.71 5.97 6.72
C SER A 150 -12.80 4.46 6.94
N VAL A 151 -13.91 3.85 6.52
CA VAL A 151 -14.05 2.38 6.58
C VAL A 151 -12.94 1.66 5.81
N PRO A 152 -12.55 2.07 4.57
CA PRO A 152 -11.39 1.49 3.88
C PRO A 152 -10.08 1.54 4.67
N ASP A 153 -9.81 2.64 5.39
CA ASP A 153 -8.62 2.75 6.23
C ASP A 153 -8.64 1.72 7.38
N LEU A 154 -9.81 1.53 8.00
CA LEU A 154 -9.99 0.52 9.04
C LEU A 154 -9.89 -0.90 8.48
N ILE A 155 -10.31 -1.12 7.23
CA ILE A 155 -10.14 -2.38 6.52
C ILE A 155 -8.65 -2.69 6.32
N ILE A 156 -7.78 -1.69 6.10
CA ILE A 156 -6.33 -1.90 6.05
C ILE A 156 -5.81 -2.40 7.41
N ALA A 157 -6.21 -1.77 8.52
CA ALA A 157 -5.83 -2.24 9.85
C ALA A 157 -6.33 -3.66 10.15
N ALA A 158 -7.59 -3.94 9.80
CA ALA A 158 -8.21 -5.27 9.87
C ALA A 158 -7.47 -6.31 9.04
N THR A 159 -7.10 -5.96 7.81
CA THR A 159 -6.35 -6.84 6.91
C THR A 159 -4.96 -7.13 7.45
N ALA A 160 -4.27 -6.14 8.05
CA ALA A 160 -2.98 -6.37 8.67
C ALA A 160 -3.07 -7.37 9.84
N LYS A 161 -4.11 -7.27 10.68
CA LYS A 161 -4.38 -8.27 11.73
C LYS A 161 -4.67 -9.65 11.13
N TYR A 162 -5.56 -9.72 10.15
CA TYR A 162 -5.93 -10.96 9.47
C TYR A 162 -4.72 -11.68 8.84
N LEU A 163 -3.86 -10.94 8.13
CA LEU A 163 -2.63 -11.48 7.54
C LEU A 163 -1.68 -12.08 8.57
N ARG A 164 -1.60 -11.48 9.76
CA ARG A 164 -0.76 -12.01 10.85
C ARG A 164 -1.36 -13.26 11.47
N GLU A 165 -2.67 -13.29 11.68
CA GLU A 165 -3.34 -14.35 12.44
C GLU A 165 -3.67 -15.57 11.58
N PHE A 166 -4.07 -15.36 10.33
CA PHE A 166 -4.51 -16.44 9.45
C PHE A 166 -3.37 -17.01 8.60
N PHE A 167 -2.37 -16.19 8.25
CA PHE A 167 -1.23 -16.61 7.43
C PHE A 167 0.09 -16.68 8.22
N ASP A 168 0.03 -16.56 9.56
CA ASP A 168 1.18 -16.59 10.45
C ASP A 168 2.32 -15.63 10.04
N ILE A 169 1.96 -14.51 9.38
CA ILE A 169 2.97 -13.54 8.93
C ILE A 169 3.55 -12.84 10.16
N PRO A 170 4.87 -12.89 10.39
CA PRO A 170 5.48 -12.19 11.51
C PRO A 170 5.19 -10.70 11.44
N LYS A 171 4.84 -10.10 12.59
CA LYS A 171 4.62 -8.64 12.72
C LYS A 171 5.75 -7.83 12.08
N ASP A 172 6.94 -8.39 12.21
CA ASP A 172 8.21 -7.80 11.87
C ASP A 172 8.56 -7.89 10.38
N ALA A 173 7.87 -8.77 9.67
CA ALA A 173 7.97 -8.96 8.23
C ALA A 173 6.86 -8.24 7.45
N LEU A 174 5.78 -7.83 8.12
CA LEU A 174 4.66 -7.09 7.55
C LEU A 174 4.83 -5.58 7.73
N HIS A 175 4.62 -4.81 6.67
CA HIS A 175 4.78 -3.36 6.64
C HIS A 175 3.56 -2.72 6.00
N ILE A 176 2.89 -1.80 6.70
CA ILE A 176 1.78 -1.03 6.12
C ILE A 176 2.36 0.21 5.45
N VAL A 177 2.01 0.48 4.20
CA VAL A 177 2.45 1.67 3.46
C VAL A 177 1.24 2.52 3.13
N THR A 178 1.17 3.71 3.72
CA THR A 178 0.02 4.61 3.59
C THR A 178 0.44 6.08 3.63
N LEU A 179 -0.27 6.91 2.88
CA LEU A 179 -0.12 8.37 2.92
C LEU A 179 -1.13 9.02 3.89
N ASP A 180 -2.03 8.22 4.49
CA ASP A 180 -3.02 8.70 5.43
C ASP A 180 -2.44 8.83 6.83
N ARG A 181 -2.38 10.08 7.32
CA ARG A 181 -1.85 10.39 8.64
C ARG A 181 -2.73 9.82 9.76
N ALA A 182 -4.05 9.88 9.64
CA ALA A 182 -4.95 9.41 10.68
C ALA A 182 -4.84 7.88 10.82
N LEU A 183 -4.76 7.16 9.70
CA LEU A 183 -4.55 5.72 9.66
C LEU A 183 -3.21 5.34 10.31
N ARG A 184 -2.12 5.96 9.86
CA ARG A 184 -0.78 5.71 10.43
C ARG A 184 -0.73 5.98 11.92
N ASP A 185 -1.24 7.13 12.35
CA ASP A 185 -1.22 7.51 13.76
C ASP A 185 -2.14 6.59 14.60
N GLY A 186 -3.23 6.07 14.03
CA GLY A 186 -4.13 5.11 14.67
C GLY A 186 -3.50 3.72 14.79
N ILE A 187 -2.83 3.22 13.75
CA ILE A 187 -2.05 1.97 13.78
C ILE A 187 -1.00 2.02 14.90
N ALA A 188 -0.33 3.15 15.09
CA ALA A 188 0.65 3.33 16.16
C ALA A 188 0.06 3.22 17.59
N LYS A 189 -1.27 3.24 17.75
CA LYS A 189 -1.97 3.02 19.02
C LYS A 189 -2.36 1.56 19.27
N VAL A 190 -2.12 0.69 18.30
CA VAL A 190 -2.50 -0.73 18.36
C VAL A 190 -1.21 -1.56 18.40
N PRO A 191 -0.73 -1.98 19.59
CA PRO A 191 0.56 -2.66 19.73
C PRO A 191 0.69 -3.95 18.93
N GLU A 192 -0.42 -4.63 18.66
CA GLU A 192 -0.43 -5.85 17.84
C GLU A 192 -0.24 -5.58 16.34
N LEU A 193 -0.45 -4.36 15.84
CA LEU A 193 -0.34 -4.09 14.40
C LEU A 193 1.12 -3.82 13.97
N PRO A 194 1.49 -4.21 12.73
CA PRO A 194 2.80 -3.92 12.16
C PRO A 194 3.08 -2.41 12.04
N ALA A 195 4.34 -2.07 11.74
CA ALA A 195 4.71 -0.68 11.52
C ALA A 195 4.04 -0.10 10.26
N ALA A 196 3.60 1.15 10.36
CA ALA A 196 3.05 1.92 9.24
C ALA A 196 4.04 3.00 8.79
N TYR A 197 4.28 3.06 7.49
CA TYR A 197 5.21 3.97 6.87
C TYR A 197 4.47 4.91 5.92
N ASP A 198 4.93 6.16 5.90
CA ASP A 198 4.45 7.20 5.00
C ASP A 198 5.64 7.69 4.18
N PRO A 199 5.79 7.24 2.92
CA PRO A 199 6.92 7.58 2.06
C PRO A 199 7.19 9.08 1.94
N THR A 200 6.18 9.91 2.18
CA THR A 200 6.26 11.37 2.01
C THR A 200 6.87 12.08 3.21
N LEU A 201 7.03 11.39 4.35
CA LEU A 201 7.76 11.93 5.48
C LEU A 201 9.27 11.76 5.31
N PRO A 202 10.08 12.82 5.57
CA PRO A 202 11.54 12.73 5.50
C PRO A 202 12.15 11.64 6.39
N ALA A 203 11.45 11.27 7.46
CA ALA A 203 11.85 10.22 8.39
C ALA A 203 11.71 8.81 7.77
N HIS A 204 10.69 8.64 6.93
CA HIS A 204 10.35 7.38 6.25
C HIS A 204 10.82 7.35 4.79
N ALA A 205 11.67 8.29 4.37
CA ALA A 205 12.26 8.26 3.03
C ALA A 205 12.90 6.89 2.76
N ALA A 206 12.82 6.41 1.51
CA ALA A 206 13.30 5.07 1.14
C ALA A 206 14.76 4.85 1.57
N THR A 207 15.63 5.83 1.33
CA THR A 207 17.06 5.82 1.72
C THR A 207 17.31 5.71 3.22
N LYS A 208 16.31 6.01 4.05
CA LYS A 208 16.39 5.87 5.50
C LYS A 208 15.75 4.59 6.01
N VAL A 209 14.72 4.07 5.35
CA VAL A 209 13.99 2.88 5.83
C VAL A 209 14.63 1.60 5.33
N PHE A 210 15.02 1.56 4.05
CA PHE A 210 15.64 0.39 3.44
C PHE A 210 17.15 0.39 3.70
N THR A 211 17.65 -0.72 4.25
CA THR A 211 19.07 -0.91 4.59
C THR A 211 19.60 -2.17 3.93
N ASP A 212 20.90 -2.24 3.67
CA ASP A 212 21.52 -3.44 3.12
C ASP A 212 21.53 -4.61 4.12
#